data_AF-A0A3B8VAI4-F1
#
_entry.id   AF-A0A3B8VAI4-F1
#
_cell.length_a   1.000
_cell.length_b   1.000
_cell.length_c   1.000
_cell.angle_alpha   90.00
_cell.angle_beta   90.00
_cell.angle_gamma   90.00
#
_symmetry.space_group_name_H-M   'P 1'
#
loop_
_entity.id
_entity.type
_entity.pdbx_description
1 polymer ?
#
loop_
_entity_poly.entity_id
_entity_poly.type
_entity_poly.pdbx_seq_one_letter_code
_entity_poly.pdbx_strand_id
1 'polypeptide(L)'
;MENEERNSAYEKLTPQRKQLVDKVMENLGKGNLFWAQGWVSSGAPESAVTGKKYRGINNLFLSLIAMSENYEDNRWATFKQMEEKGWTFKKDEEGKSAAKGKGATVEYYEMRDKETKKRFDRSVLDGMTASEQQEYTDKNVYWLRKFYRVFNCSLMDGVPAKEKTLIDINDRNERAEAILLYWDQNESKIVYGGSQAYYKASNDEVHLPKRSDFKSMQEFYSTALHEIGHSTGHETRLNRDLSGGFGSEKYAMEELRAEIASIFMEQDVGIEASEGRLQNNAAYLQSWKEEIKENPNALFTAITDADKIAKYVSEKERAYRRMNDVQYYAIIEETNAYSEQVYKCCICDEEGEVKPLINYAFADREALEKEIDKVKELDLWKDKTFEEVSIEELREKGKAGKVEQEKSTEYIKPSELVATEVAAKALPVSMEGRGSESLTRMSDRETLARAEGYYAKDSKFADLYVGKNVMKNIERSESGLMLRLAMFCGNDEEQLLRIFKSSGQYRDDKPNAYYMKLASESMKTIREMRGSIAAAQENNGFTKGKIGINSKR
;
A
#
# COMPACT_ATOMS: atom_id res chain seq x y z
N MET A 1 10.29 19.76 -51.73
CA MET A 1 10.82 20.63 -50.67
C MET A 1 10.25 20.25 -49.32
N GLU A 2 8.94 20.35 -49.09
CA GLU A 2 8.34 20.03 -47.77
C GLU A 2 8.53 18.55 -47.35
N ASN A 3 8.44 17.59 -48.28
CA ASN A 3 8.67 16.16 -48.00
C ASN A 3 10.16 15.78 -47.78
N GLU A 4 11.11 16.64 -48.19
CA GLU A 4 12.56 16.41 -47.97
C GLU A 4 13.01 16.92 -46.59
N GLU A 5 12.39 17.99 -46.07
CA GLU A 5 12.56 18.41 -44.68
C GLU A 5 11.89 17.43 -43.70
N ARG A 6 10.73 16.86 -44.06
CA ARG A 6 9.99 15.83 -43.29
C ARG A 6 10.85 14.60 -42.94
N ASN A 7 11.75 14.16 -43.82
CA ASN A 7 12.68 13.06 -43.55
C ASN A 7 13.90 13.49 -42.73
N SER A 8 14.27 14.78 -42.74
CA SER A 8 15.47 15.28 -42.06
C SER A 8 15.38 15.19 -40.54
N ALA A 9 14.22 15.51 -39.95
CA ALA A 9 14.05 15.53 -38.49
C ALA A 9 14.05 14.12 -37.88
N TYR A 10 13.32 13.18 -38.49
CA TYR A 10 13.33 11.78 -38.08
C TYR A 10 14.72 11.15 -38.30
N GLU A 11 15.38 11.43 -39.44
CA GLU A 11 16.72 10.89 -39.71
C GLU A 11 17.82 11.38 -38.76
N LYS A 12 17.67 12.60 -38.21
CA LYS A 12 18.56 13.16 -37.18
C LYS A 12 18.35 12.55 -35.79
N LEU A 13 17.28 11.80 -35.56
CA LEU A 13 17.06 11.12 -34.29
C LEU A 13 18.06 10.00 -34.09
N THR A 14 18.41 9.75 -32.84
CA THR A 14 19.18 8.56 -32.51
C THR A 14 18.33 7.30 -32.74
N PRO A 15 18.96 6.14 -33.04
CA PRO A 15 18.24 4.90 -33.31
C PRO A 15 17.21 4.52 -32.23
N GLN A 16 17.48 4.85 -30.96
CA GLN A 16 16.58 4.60 -29.84
C GLN A 16 15.33 5.47 -29.87
N ARG A 17 15.49 6.75 -30.24
CA ARG A 17 14.39 7.70 -30.39
C ARG A 17 13.51 7.31 -31.57
N LYS A 18 14.10 6.84 -32.68
CA LYS A 18 13.38 6.24 -33.80
C LYS A 18 12.55 5.04 -33.33
N GLN A 19 13.16 4.09 -32.60
CA GLN A 19 12.44 2.93 -32.06
C GLN A 19 11.27 3.30 -31.13
N LEU A 20 11.44 4.33 -30.28
CA LEU A 20 10.34 4.81 -29.44
C LEU A 20 9.21 5.36 -30.30
N VAL A 21 9.53 6.26 -31.24
CA VAL A 21 8.53 6.85 -32.15
C VAL A 21 7.82 5.75 -32.93
N ASP A 22 8.53 4.75 -33.46
CA ASP A 22 7.94 3.66 -34.22
C ASP A 22 6.97 2.82 -33.36
N LYS A 23 7.36 2.48 -32.12
CA LYS A 23 6.48 1.75 -31.18
C LYS A 23 5.23 2.57 -30.80
N VAL A 24 5.41 3.88 -30.57
CA VAL A 24 4.29 4.77 -30.28
C VAL A 24 3.36 4.85 -31.48
N MET A 25 3.89 5.03 -32.69
CA MET A 25 3.11 5.08 -33.93
C MET A 25 2.38 3.77 -34.23
N GLU A 26 2.99 2.61 -33.90
CA GLU A 26 2.35 1.30 -34.02
C GLU A 26 1.16 1.17 -33.08
N ASN A 27 1.31 1.59 -31.82
CA ASN A 27 0.22 1.58 -30.85
C ASN A 27 -0.90 2.53 -31.25
N LEU A 28 -0.57 3.78 -31.62
CA LEU A 28 -1.53 4.77 -32.12
C LEU A 28 -2.29 4.23 -33.35
N GLY A 29 -1.61 3.46 -34.22
CA GLY A 29 -2.22 2.78 -35.36
C GLY A 29 -3.23 1.68 -35.01
N LYS A 30 -3.10 1.07 -33.82
CA LYS A 30 -4.07 0.09 -33.27
C LYS A 30 -5.23 0.77 -32.53
N GLY A 31 -5.30 2.10 -32.54
CA GLY A 31 -6.30 2.87 -31.79
C GLY A 31 -6.01 2.99 -30.31
N ASN A 32 -4.77 2.70 -29.89
CA ASN A 32 -4.37 2.65 -28.49
C ASN A 32 -3.20 3.60 -28.25
N LEU A 33 -3.24 4.42 -27.20
CA LEU A 33 -2.14 5.36 -26.97
C LEU A 33 -0.86 4.68 -26.54
N PHE A 34 -0.92 4.05 -25.37
CA PHE A 34 0.26 3.53 -24.71
C PHE A 34 0.00 2.21 -24.01
N TRP A 35 -1.25 1.89 -23.65
CA TRP A 35 -1.61 0.72 -22.86
C TRP A 35 -2.94 0.14 -23.34
N ALA A 36 -2.89 -1.08 -23.87
CA ALA A 36 -4.07 -1.83 -24.31
C ALA A 36 -4.19 -3.19 -23.61
N GLN A 37 -3.28 -3.49 -22.69
CA GLN A 37 -3.36 -4.69 -21.87
C GLN A 37 -3.09 -4.26 -20.44
N GLY A 38 -4.11 -4.39 -19.59
CA GLY A 38 -4.09 -4.10 -18.15
C GLY A 38 -3.19 -5.02 -17.35
N TRP A 39 -1.93 -5.15 -17.77
CA TRP A 39 -0.88 -5.93 -17.11
C TRP A 39 0.44 -5.23 -17.33
N VAL A 40 0.70 -4.19 -16.55
CA VAL A 40 2.05 -3.64 -16.40
C VAL A 40 2.35 -3.70 -14.92
N SER A 41 3.00 -4.79 -14.54
CA SER A 41 3.76 -4.97 -13.30
C SER A 41 3.76 -3.73 -12.39
N SER A 42 2.79 -3.66 -11.48
CA SER A 42 2.55 -2.66 -10.42
C SER A 42 3.59 -1.52 -10.32
N GLY A 43 3.49 -0.51 -11.19
CA GLY A 43 4.16 0.80 -11.05
C GLY A 43 5.29 1.10 -12.06
N ALA A 44 5.81 2.33 -11.99
CA ALA A 44 6.84 2.84 -12.90
C ALA A 44 8.10 1.94 -12.96
N PRO A 45 8.75 1.79 -14.13
CA PRO A 45 10.01 1.08 -14.26
C PRO A 45 11.04 1.61 -13.26
N GLU A 46 11.78 0.71 -12.61
CA GLU A 46 12.78 1.08 -11.61
C GLU A 46 14.08 0.31 -11.78
N SER A 47 15.18 0.85 -11.27
CA SER A 47 16.46 0.15 -11.27
C SER A 47 16.49 -0.92 -10.19
N ALA A 48 16.74 -2.17 -10.56
CA ALA A 48 16.74 -3.31 -9.65
C ALA A 48 17.76 -3.22 -8.50
N VAL A 49 18.86 -2.48 -8.71
CA VAL A 49 19.93 -2.32 -7.71
C VAL A 49 19.73 -1.09 -6.83
N THR A 50 19.22 0.00 -7.40
CA THR A 50 19.13 1.28 -6.68
C THR A 50 17.73 1.62 -6.18
N GLY A 51 16.69 0.89 -6.63
CA GLY A 51 15.28 1.20 -6.36
C GLY A 51 14.81 2.53 -6.96
N LYS A 52 15.64 3.21 -7.75
CA LYS A 52 15.28 4.50 -8.36
C LYS A 52 14.39 4.27 -9.57
N LYS A 53 13.19 4.87 -9.56
CA LYS A 53 12.27 4.93 -10.70
C LYS A 53 12.92 5.67 -11.88
N TYR A 54 12.77 5.13 -13.09
CA TYR A 54 13.13 5.80 -14.33
C TYR A 54 12.18 6.99 -14.58
N ARG A 55 12.64 7.97 -15.36
CA ARG A 55 11.92 9.23 -15.61
C ARG A 55 11.86 9.59 -17.09
N GLY A 56 10.88 10.40 -17.47
CA GLY A 56 10.67 10.92 -18.82
C GLY A 56 10.72 9.82 -19.90
N ILE A 57 11.57 10.05 -20.92
CA ILE A 57 11.72 9.16 -22.08
C ILE A 57 12.05 7.73 -21.68
N ASN A 58 12.90 7.54 -20.67
CA ASN A 58 13.28 6.20 -20.22
C ASN A 58 12.11 5.48 -19.55
N ASN A 59 11.27 6.21 -18.79
CA ASN A 59 10.07 5.62 -18.21
C ASN A 59 9.17 5.10 -19.34
N LEU A 60 8.80 5.97 -20.29
CA LEU A 60 7.90 5.59 -21.38
C LEU A 60 8.47 4.46 -22.25
N PHE A 61 9.75 4.52 -22.60
CA PHE A 61 10.37 3.52 -23.46
C PHE A 61 10.42 2.14 -22.80
N LEU A 62 10.83 2.06 -21.53
CA LEU A 62 10.89 0.80 -20.79
C LEU A 62 9.50 0.22 -20.54
N SER A 63 8.56 1.10 -20.22
CA SER A 63 7.13 0.82 -20.09
C SER A 63 6.56 0.14 -21.34
N LEU A 64 6.80 0.73 -22.52
CA LEU A 64 6.34 0.16 -23.81
C LEU A 64 7.00 -1.17 -24.15
N ILE A 65 8.29 -1.34 -23.81
CA ILE A 65 8.99 -2.62 -24.03
C ILE A 65 8.42 -3.69 -23.10
N ALA A 66 8.21 -3.37 -21.82
CA ALA A 66 7.62 -4.28 -20.85
C ALA A 66 6.23 -4.75 -21.30
N MET A 67 5.41 -3.85 -21.82
CA MET A 67 4.11 -4.21 -22.39
C MET A 67 4.25 -5.09 -23.64
N SER A 68 5.10 -4.70 -24.61
CA SER A 68 5.20 -5.45 -25.88
C SER A 68 5.74 -6.88 -25.69
N GLU A 69 6.52 -7.10 -24.64
CA GLU A 69 7.12 -8.41 -24.31
C GLU A 69 6.39 -9.10 -23.14
N ASN A 70 5.32 -8.50 -22.61
CA ASN A 70 4.53 -8.97 -21.49
C ASN A 70 5.36 -9.32 -20.23
N TYR A 71 6.24 -8.41 -19.81
CA TYR A 71 7.04 -8.57 -18.59
C TYR A 71 6.22 -8.29 -17.33
N GLU A 72 6.34 -9.19 -16.34
CA GLU A 72 5.65 -9.06 -15.04
C GLU A 72 6.45 -8.30 -13.97
N ASP A 73 7.71 -7.96 -14.24
CA ASP A 73 8.58 -7.21 -13.33
C ASP A 73 8.86 -5.81 -13.89
N ASN A 74 8.71 -4.76 -13.07
CA ASN A 74 9.05 -3.39 -13.44
C ASN A 74 10.52 -3.04 -13.20
N ARG A 75 11.33 -3.98 -12.68
CA ARG A 75 12.74 -3.76 -12.38
C ARG A 75 13.63 -4.03 -13.59
N TRP A 76 14.58 -3.13 -13.81
CA TRP A 76 15.58 -3.21 -14.88
C TRP A 76 16.99 -3.15 -14.32
N ALA A 77 17.89 -3.95 -14.88
CA ALA A 77 19.30 -4.00 -14.49
C ALA A 77 20.24 -4.02 -15.70
N THR A 78 21.43 -3.44 -15.53
CA THR A 78 22.51 -3.52 -16.52
C THR A 78 23.27 -4.84 -16.39
N PHE A 79 23.99 -5.24 -17.44
CA PHE A 79 24.81 -6.45 -17.41
C PHE A 79 25.86 -6.45 -16.28
N LYS A 80 26.50 -5.30 -16.03
CA LYS A 80 27.48 -5.17 -14.92
C LYS A 80 26.83 -5.33 -13.55
N GLN A 81 25.66 -4.73 -13.35
CA GLN A 81 24.90 -4.87 -12.11
C GLN A 81 24.44 -6.31 -11.87
N MET A 82 24.10 -7.01 -12.94
CA MET A 82 23.73 -8.42 -12.91
C MET A 82 24.94 -9.28 -12.47
N GLU A 83 26.11 -9.08 -13.07
CA GLU A 83 27.35 -9.78 -12.68
C GLU A 83 27.75 -9.50 -11.22
N GLU A 84 27.69 -8.24 -10.77
CA GLU A 84 28.02 -7.86 -9.39
C GLU A 84 27.10 -8.50 -8.35
N LYS A 85 25.83 -8.75 -8.70
CA LYS A 85 24.84 -9.41 -7.85
C LYS A 85 24.79 -10.93 -8.01
N GLY A 86 25.61 -11.50 -8.90
CA GLY A 86 25.62 -12.94 -9.20
C GLY A 86 24.36 -13.44 -9.91
N TRP A 87 23.60 -12.55 -10.55
CA TRP A 87 22.42 -12.91 -11.33
C TRP A 87 22.83 -13.45 -12.71
N THR A 88 22.01 -14.33 -13.27
CA THR A 88 22.27 -14.90 -14.60
C THR A 88 21.03 -14.76 -15.48
N PHE A 89 21.21 -14.68 -16.81
CA PHE A 89 20.07 -14.70 -17.70
C PHE A 89 19.45 -16.08 -17.77
N LYS A 90 18.10 -16.12 -17.76
CA LYS A 90 17.35 -17.33 -18.10
C LYS A 90 17.79 -17.85 -19.46
N LYS A 91 17.91 -19.17 -19.56
CA LYS A 91 18.17 -19.87 -20.83
C LYS A 91 16.86 -20.45 -21.33
N ASP A 92 16.61 -20.35 -22.63
CA ASP A 92 15.49 -21.03 -23.27
C ASP A 92 15.73 -22.55 -23.36
N GLU A 93 14.69 -23.29 -23.79
CA GLU A 93 14.74 -24.75 -23.95
C GLU A 93 15.82 -25.21 -24.96
N GLU A 94 16.33 -24.31 -25.80
CA GLU A 94 17.41 -24.54 -26.77
C GLU A 94 18.80 -24.13 -26.26
N GLY A 95 18.91 -23.68 -25.00
CA GLY A 95 20.17 -23.28 -24.37
C GLY A 95 20.71 -21.91 -24.81
N LYS A 96 19.95 -21.11 -25.56
CA LYS A 96 20.26 -19.71 -25.89
C LYS A 96 19.76 -18.81 -24.77
N SER A 97 20.47 -17.70 -24.57
CA SER A 97 20.07 -16.72 -23.54
C SER A 97 18.77 -16.04 -23.95
N ALA A 98 17.75 -16.09 -23.09
CA ALA A 98 16.46 -15.42 -23.29
C ALA A 98 16.59 -13.89 -23.42
N ALA A 99 17.75 -13.33 -23.06
CA ALA A 99 18.07 -11.91 -23.17
C ALA A 99 18.67 -11.51 -24.54
N LYS A 100 18.93 -12.45 -25.45
CA LYS A 100 19.56 -12.15 -26.75
C LYS A 100 18.65 -11.26 -27.59
N GLY A 101 19.06 -10.01 -27.81
CA GLY A 101 18.31 -9.01 -28.57
C GLY A 101 17.25 -8.24 -27.77
N LYS A 102 16.96 -8.63 -26.52
CA LYS A 102 15.92 -8.01 -25.68
C LYS A 102 16.43 -6.86 -24.78
N GLY A 103 17.63 -6.37 -25.04
CA GLY A 103 18.22 -5.28 -24.26
C GLY A 103 17.66 -3.92 -24.67
N ALA A 104 16.98 -3.24 -23.75
CA ALA A 104 16.53 -1.86 -23.92
C ALA A 104 17.70 -0.89 -23.71
N THR A 105 17.79 0.15 -24.53
CA THR A 105 18.82 1.19 -24.36
C THR A 105 18.21 2.41 -23.69
N VAL A 106 18.70 2.75 -22.51
CA VAL A 106 18.28 3.94 -21.74
C VAL A 106 19.30 5.06 -21.88
N GLU A 107 18.81 6.29 -21.84
CA GLU A 107 19.60 7.49 -22.07
C GLU A 107 19.73 8.30 -20.79
N TYR A 108 20.97 8.62 -20.41
CA TYR A 108 21.24 9.46 -19.26
C TYR A 108 22.08 10.66 -19.67
N TYR A 109 21.69 11.82 -19.16
CA TYR A 109 22.47 13.04 -19.29
C TYR A 109 23.31 13.19 -18.02
N GLU A 110 24.62 13.26 -18.21
CA GLU A 110 25.58 13.48 -17.14
C GLU A 110 26.31 14.79 -17.41
N MET A 111 26.22 15.72 -16.45
CA MET A 111 27.03 16.93 -16.47
C MET A 111 28.50 16.55 -16.22
N ARG A 112 29.39 17.03 -17.09
CA ARG A 112 30.83 16.90 -16.92
C ARG A 112 31.51 18.24 -17.00
N ASP A 113 32.54 18.37 -16.21
CA ASP A 113 33.42 19.53 -16.25
C ASP A 113 34.28 19.47 -17.53
N LYS A 114 34.40 20.59 -18.24
CA LYS A 114 35.14 20.72 -19.51
C LYS A 114 36.64 20.52 -19.33
N GLU A 115 37.19 20.94 -18.19
CA GLU A 115 38.62 20.89 -17.90
C GLU A 115 39.03 19.52 -17.34
N THR A 116 38.32 19.04 -16.31
CA THR A 116 38.67 17.78 -15.66
C THR A 116 38.12 16.55 -16.37
N LYS A 117 37.13 16.72 -17.26
CA LYS A 117 36.35 15.64 -17.90
C LYS A 117 35.74 14.64 -16.90
N LYS A 118 35.70 14.98 -15.61
CA LYS A 118 35.07 14.19 -14.56
C LYS A 118 33.60 14.56 -14.43
N ARG A 119 32.85 13.72 -13.71
CA ARG A 119 31.46 14.00 -13.38
C ARG A 119 31.42 15.31 -12.59
N PHE A 120 30.58 16.25 -13.02
CA PHE A 120 30.39 17.50 -12.32
C PHE A 120 29.71 17.23 -10.98
N ASP A 121 30.35 17.67 -9.89
CA ASP A 121 29.77 17.62 -8.56
C ASP A 121 29.15 19.00 -8.25
N ARG A 122 27.91 18.98 -7.75
CA ARG A 122 27.18 20.22 -7.48
C ARG A 122 27.70 20.94 -6.24
N SER A 123 28.49 20.25 -5.41
CA SER A 123 29.23 20.82 -4.29
C SER A 123 30.25 21.90 -4.71
N VAL A 124 30.69 21.91 -5.97
CA VAL A 124 31.54 22.98 -6.53
C VAL A 124 30.81 24.33 -6.61
N LEU A 125 29.47 24.31 -6.58
CA LEU A 125 28.62 25.50 -6.61
C LEU A 125 28.21 25.99 -5.22
N ASP A 126 28.59 25.28 -4.16
CA ASP A 126 28.22 25.66 -2.79
C ASP A 126 28.94 26.96 -2.39
N GLY A 127 28.16 27.95 -1.95
CA GLY A 127 28.64 29.29 -1.58
C GLY A 127 28.65 30.33 -2.71
N MET A 128 28.31 29.96 -3.94
CA MET A 128 28.13 30.90 -5.06
C MET A 128 26.71 31.46 -5.11
N THR A 129 26.55 32.70 -5.59
CA THR A 129 25.23 33.25 -5.90
C THR A 129 24.63 32.57 -7.14
N ALA A 130 23.29 32.58 -7.29
CA ALA A 130 22.62 31.92 -8.44
C ALA A 130 23.14 32.41 -9.81
N SER A 131 23.56 33.67 -9.90
CA SER A 131 24.14 34.24 -11.12
C SER A 131 25.55 33.71 -11.41
N GLU A 132 26.38 33.55 -10.38
CA GLU A 132 27.74 32.97 -10.49
C GLU A 132 27.67 31.47 -10.79
N GLN A 133 26.70 30.76 -10.21
CA GLN A 133 26.45 29.34 -10.51
C GLN A 133 26.10 29.12 -11.98
N GLN A 134 25.27 30.01 -12.53
CA GLN A 134 24.85 29.92 -13.93
C GLN A 134 26.00 30.24 -14.88
N GLU A 135 26.78 31.29 -14.60
CA GLU A 135 27.96 31.63 -15.41
C GLU A 135 29.03 30.52 -15.37
N TYR A 136 29.28 29.93 -14.20
CA TYR A 136 30.21 28.81 -14.05
C TYR A 136 29.72 27.58 -14.82
N THR A 137 28.43 27.25 -14.71
CA THR A 137 27.84 26.10 -15.41
C THR A 137 27.92 26.27 -16.92
N ASP A 138 27.61 27.45 -17.45
CA ASP A 138 27.66 27.72 -18.89
C ASP A 138 29.09 27.68 -19.45
N LYS A 139 30.06 28.25 -18.72
CA LYS A 139 31.47 28.26 -19.12
C LYS A 139 32.12 26.89 -18.97
N ASN A 140 31.89 26.17 -17.88
CA ASN A 140 32.73 25.03 -17.48
C ASN A 140 32.05 23.67 -17.52
N VAL A 141 30.72 23.60 -17.66
CA VAL A 141 29.99 22.32 -17.67
C VAL A 141 29.45 22.04 -19.06
N TYR A 142 29.49 20.77 -19.47
CA TYR A 142 28.80 20.30 -20.68
C TYR A 142 28.02 19.02 -20.40
N TRP A 143 26.95 18.83 -21.16
CA TRP A 143 26.10 17.65 -21.06
C TRP A 143 26.64 16.52 -21.92
N LEU A 144 26.99 15.41 -21.28
CA LEU A 144 27.35 14.18 -21.96
C LEU A 144 26.16 13.22 -21.93
N ARG A 145 25.66 12.85 -23.12
CA ARG A 145 24.62 11.83 -23.27
C ARG A 145 25.27 10.45 -23.27
N LYS A 146 24.92 9.63 -22.28
CA LYS A 146 25.36 8.24 -22.15
C LYS A 146 24.21 7.29 -22.43
N PHE A 147 24.56 6.16 -23.06
CA PHE A 147 23.64 5.09 -23.35
C PHE A 147 24.02 3.88 -22.51
N TYR A 148 23.05 3.31 -21.80
CA TYR A 148 23.23 2.06 -21.07
C TYR A 148 22.26 1.03 -21.60
N ARG A 149 22.72 -0.22 -21.73
CA ARG A 149 21.87 -1.34 -22.05
C ARG A 149 21.33 -1.94 -20.75
N VAL A 150 20.01 -1.97 -20.61
CA VAL A 150 19.31 -2.55 -19.46
C VAL A 150 18.42 -3.70 -19.93
N PHE A 151 18.22 -4.65 -19.04
CA PHE A 151 17.41 -5.84 -19.24
C PHE A 151 16.40 -5.95 -18.11
N ASN A 152 15.22 -6.44 -18.42
CA ASN A 152 14.17 -6.64 -17.43
C ASN A 152 14.53 -7.82 -16.50
N CYS A 153 14.22 -7.69 -15.21
CA CYS A 153 14.49 -8.72 -14.21
C CYS A 153 13.70 -10.01 -14.45
N SER A 154 12.58 -9.96 -15.18
CA SER A 154 11.81 -11.15 -15.60
C SER A 154 12.66 -12.15 -16.41
N LEU A 155 13.67 -11.66 -17.13
CA LEU A 155 14.60 -12.45 -17.96
C LEU A 155 15.80 -12.98 -17.16
N MET A 156 15.88 -12.71 -15.86
CA MET A 156 17.00 -13.07 -15.00
C MET A 156 16.60 -14.13 -13.97
N ASP A 157 17.54 -14.99 -13.62
CA ASP A 157 17.48 -15.94 -12.51
C ASP A 157 18.35 -15.42 -11.34
N GLY A 158 17.81 -15.53 -10.12
CA GLY A 158 18.47 -15.08 -8.89
C GLY A 158 18.00 -13.71 -8.36
N VAL A 159 17.07 -13.04 -9.05
CA VAL A 159 16.47 -11.79 -8.56
C VAL A 159 15.48 -12.10 -7.43
N PRO A 160 15.55 -11.41 -6.27
CA PRO A 160 14.57 -11.59 -5.19
C PRO A 160 13.15 -11.37 -5.69
N ALA A 161 12.24 -12.31 -5.39
CA ALA A 161 10.84 -12.19 -5.71
C ALA A 161 10.27 -10.93 -5.05
N LYS A 162 9.68 -10.03 -5.85
CA LYS A 162 8.96 -8.86 -5.33
C LYS A 162 7.61 -9.36 -4.84
N GLU A 163 7.25 -9.03 -3.60
CA GLU A 163 5.88 -9.20 -3.14
C GLU A 163 4.99 -8.36 -4.05
N LYS A 164 4.10 -9.02 -4.81
CA LYS A 164 3.08 -8.33 -5.59
C LYS A 164 2.12 -7.74 -4.56
N THR A 165 2.16 -6.41 -4.37
CA THR A 165 1.11 -5.73 -3.59
C THR A 165 -0.20 -5.97 -4.32
N LEU A 166 -1.13 -6.69 -3.70
CA LEU A 166 -2.48 -6.82 -4.21
C LEU A 166 -3.13 -5.44 -4.07
N ILE A 167 -3.29 -4.75 -5.19
CA ILE A 167 -4.03 -3.49 -5.23
C ILE A 167 -5.50 -3.88 -5.23
N ASP A 168 -6.25 -3.48 -4.20
CA ASP A 168 -7.71 -3.61 -4.23
C ASP A 168 -8.26 -2.58 -5.22
N ILE A 169 -8.89 -3.10 -6.27
CA ILE A 169 -9.44 -2.34 -7.41
C ILE A 169 -10.62 -1.47 -6.94
N ASN A 170 -11.19 -1.69 -5.76
CA ASN A 170 -12.30 -0.86 -5.25
C ASN A 170 -11.91 0.05 -4.08
N ASP A 171 -10.65 0.00 -3.62
CA ASP A 171 -10.22 0.82 -2.49
C ASP A 171 -9.75 2.21 -2.94
N ARG A 172 -9.95 3.20 -2.07
CA ARG A 172 -9.48 4.56 -2.33
C ARG A 172 -7.97 4.60 -2.22
N ASN A 173 -7.30 5.09 -3.26
CA ASN A 173 -5.85 5.25 -3.22
C ASN A 173 -5.53 6.49 -2.36
N GLU A 174 -5.00 6.27 -1.15
CA GLU A 174 -4.68 7.35 -0.20
C GLU A 174 -3.79 8.44 -0.80
N ARG A 175 -2.82 8.07 -1.64
CA ARG A 175 -1.93 9.04 -2.28
C ARG A 175 -2.66 9.87 -3.34
N ALA A 176 -3.54 9.25 -4.11
CA ALA A 176 -4.37 9.98 -5.07
C ALA A 176 -5.35 10.91 -4.36
N GLU A 177 -5.99 10.47 -3.28
CA GLU A 177 -6.84 11.33 -2.45
C GLU A 177 -6.06 12.51 -1.86
N ALA A 178 -4.83 12.28 -1.38
CA ALA A 178 -3.96 13.34 -0.87
C ALA A 178 -3.63 14.37 -1.97
N ILE A 179 -3.40 13.92 -3.21
CA ILE A 179 -3.23 14.82 -4.36
C ILE A 179 -4.49 15.66 -4.55
N LEU A 180 -5.67 15.03 -4.65
CA LEU A 180 -6.94 15.73 -4.89
C LEU A 180 -7.23 16.76 -3.80
N LEU A 181 -7.06 16.38 -2.54
CA LEU A 181 -7.31 17.25 -1.39
C LEU A 181 -6.34 18.43 -1.36
N TYR A 182 -5.04 18.19 -1.56
CA TYR A 182 -4.06 19.26 -1.64
C TYR A 182 -4.39 20.23 -2.78
N TRP A 183 -4.76 19.69 -3.95
CA TRP A 183 -5.05 20.47 -5.13
C TRP A 183 -6.25 21.39 -4.93
N ASP A 184 -7.34 20.84 -4.41
CA ASP A 184 -8.57 21.59 -4.11
C ASP A 184 -8.33 22.72 -3.10
N GLN A 185 -7.51 22.47 -2.09
CA GLN A 185 -7.23 23.43 -1.01
C GLN A 185 -6.22 24.52 -1.40
N ASN A 186 -5.23 24.22 -2.25
CA ASN A 186 -4.02 25.05 -2.38
C ASN A 186 -3.68 25.49 -3.80
N GLU A 187 -4.14 24.79 -4.84
CA GLU A 187 -3.67 25.01 -6.22
C GLU A 187 -4.81 25.40 -7.16
N SER A 188 -5.73 24.48 -7.43
CA SER A 188 -6.83 24.66 -8.38
C SER A 188 -8.06 23.97 -7.83
N LYS A 189 -9.12 24.75 -7.60
CA LYS A 189 -10.33 24.28 -6.92
C LYS A 189 -10.98 23.16 -7.72
N ILE A 190 -11.32 22.06 -7.07
CA ILE A 190 -12.00 20.92 -7.67
C ILE A 190 -13.50 21.08 -7.45
N VAL A 191 -14.24 21.32 -8.53
CA VAL A 191 -15.70 21.47 -8.52
C VAL A 191 -16.34 20.19 -9.01
N TYR A 192 -17.18 19.59 -8.17
CA TYR A 192 -17.93 18.39 -8.53
C TYR A 192 -19.32 18.74 -9.11
N GLY A 193 -19.63 18.20 -10.28
CA GLY A 193 -20.93 18.36 -10.93
C GLY A 193 -20.85 18.29 -12.46
N GLY A 194 -22.02 18.21 -13.11
CA GLY A 194 -22.10 18.08 -14.57
C GLY A 194 -21.81 16.67 -15.08
N SER A 195 -21.77 16.52 -16.40
CA SER A 195 -21.59 15.23 -17.09
C SER A 195 -20.25 15.10 -17.81
N GLN A 196 -19.34 16.07 -17.64
CA GLN A 196 -18.05 16.13 -18.33
C GLN A 196 -16.97 16.58 -17.36
N ALA A 197 -15.79 16.01 -17.51
CA ALA A 197 -14.57 16.49 -16.85
C ALA A 197 -13.85 17.47 -17.75
N TYR A 198 -13.32 18.56 -17.18
CA TYR A 198 -12.47 19.52 -17.88
C TYR A 198 -11.77 20.47 -16.90
N TYR A 199 -10.59 20.93 -17.26
CA TYR A 199 -9.93 22.07 -16.63
C TYR A 199 -10.33 23.38 -17.30
N LYS A 200 -10.75 24.36 -16.49
CA LYS A 200 -11.15 25.70 -16.94
C LYS A 200 -10.06 26.73 -16.63
N ALA A 201 -9.21 26.99 -17.61
CA ALA A 201 -8.07 27.89 -17.47
C ALA A 201 -8.42 29.33 -17.04
N SER A 202 -9.60 29.86 -17.40
CA SER A 202 -9.97 31.25 -17.07
C SER A 202 -10.21 31.49 -15.58
N ASN A 203 -10.66 30.47 -14.86
CA ASN A 203 -11.01 30.55 -13.44
C ASN A 203 -10.03 29.77 -12.56
N ASP A 204 -9.09 29.05 -13.17
CA ASP A 204 -8.25 28.06 -12.50
C ASP A 204 -9.07 27.05 -11.67
N GLU A 205 -10.00 26.37 -12.34
CA GLU A 205 -10.87 25.37 -11.72
C GLU A 205 -10.82 24.04 -12.48
N VAL A 206 -10.74 22.95 -11.74
CA VAL A 206 -10.89 21.58 -12.26
C VAL A 206 -12.34 21.15 -12.05
N HIS A 207 -13.06 20.85 -13.13
CA HIS A 207 -14.45 20.38 -13.07
C HIS A 207 -14.48 18.87 -13.28
N LEU A 208 -15.11 18.14 -12.38
CA LEU A 208 -15.25 16.68 -12.44
C LEU A 208 -16.71 16.26 -12.23
N PRO A 209 -17.22 15.23 -12.94
CA PRO A 209 -18.45 14.56 -12.58
C PRO A 209 -18.40 14.02 -11.15
N LYS A 210 -19.56 13.68 -10.58
CA LYS A 210 -19.57 13.08 -9.24
C LYS A 210 -18.91 11.72 -9.29
N ARG A 211 -18.26 11.33 -8.20
CA ARG A 211 -17.58 10.01 -8.07
C ARG A 211 -18.54 8.84 -8.39
N SER A 212 -19.82 8.97 -8.03
CA SER A 212 -20.88 7.99 -8.32
C SER A 212 -21.18 7.79 -9.80
N ASP A 213 -20.79 8.74 -10.65
CA ASP A 213 -21.14 8.75 -12.07
C ASP A 213 -20.08 8.01 -12.91
N PHE A 214 -18.94 7.65 -12.31
CA PHE A 214 -17.87 6.88 -12.93
C PHE A 214 -18.10 5.37 -12.77
N LYS A 215 -17.63 4.57 -13.75
CA LYS A 215 -17.77 3.11 -13.70
C LYS A 215 -16.86 2.47 -12.64
N SER A 216 -15.73 3.11 -12.34
CA SER A 216 -14.81 2.68 -11.31
C SER A 216 -14.03 3.87 -10.71
N MET A 217 -13.45 3.64 -9.54
CA MET A 217 -12.58 4.63 -8.91
C MET A 217 -11.29 4.86 -9.71
N GLN A 218 -10.78 3.87 -10.46
CA GLN A 218 -9.64 4.09 -11.37
C GLN A 218 -9.98 5.08 -12.48
N GLU A 219 -11.15 4.95 -13.12
CA GLU A 219 -11.58 5.89 -14.16
C GLU A 219 -11.72 7.29 -13.57
N PHE A 220 -12.25 7.41 -12.35
CA PHE A 220 -12.32 8.68 -11.63
C PHE A 220 -10.92 9.28 -11.38
N TYR A 221 -10.00 8.53 -10.77
CA TYR A 221 -8.66 9.06 -10.48
C TYR A 221 -7.87 9.38 -11.75
N SER A 222 -7.97 8.54 -12.78
CA SER A 222 -7.31 8.78 -14.07
C SER A 222 -7.80 10.09 -14.70
N THR A 223 -9.12 10.27 -14.73
CA THR A 223 -9.74 11.52 -15.22
C THR A 223 -9.31 12.72 -14.37
N ALA A 224 -9.34 12.59 -13.04
CA ALA A 224 -8.97 13.68 -12.16
C ALA A 224 -7.49 14.08 -12.30
N LEU A 225 -6.59 13.09 -12.41
CA LEU A 225 -5.16 13.31 -12.64
C LEU A 225 -4.89 13.94 -14.01
N HIS A 226 -5.68 13.60 -15.04
CA HIS A 226 -5.61 14.26 -16.35
C HIS A 226 -5.93 15.75 -16.26
N GLU A 227 -7.04 16.11 -15.62
CA GLU A 227 -7.43 17.51 -15.46
C GLU A 227 -6.46 18.29 -14.55
N ILE A 228 -5.93 17.64 -13.51
CA ILE A 228 -4.84 18.20 -12.71
C ILE A 228 -3.61 18.45 -13.59
N GLY A 229 -3.29 17.53 -14.49
CA GLY A 229 -2.25 17.68 -15.50
C GLY A 229 -2.40 18.99 -16.28
N HIS A 230 -3.60 19.26 -16.82
CA HIS A 230 -3.92 20.53 -17.48
C HIS A 230 -3.76 21.73 -16.54
N SER A 231 -4.27 21.63 -15.31
CA SER A 231 -4.21 22.74 -14.36
C SER A 231 -2.77 23.22 -14.13
N THR A 232 -1.77 22.33 -14.08
CA THR A 232 -0.37 22.74 -13.91
C THR A 232 0.13 23.70 -15.00
N GLY A 233 -0.55 23.80 -16.15
CA GLY A 233 -0.22 24.74 -17.22
C GLY A 233 -0.52 26.20 -16.92
N HIS A 234 -1.25 26.52 -15.85
CA HIS A 234 -1.57 27.89 -15.45
C HIS A 234 -0.32 28.76 -15.21
N GLU A 235 -0.49 30.08 -15.38
CA GLU A 235 0.60 31.07 -15.33
C GLU A 235 1.36 31.08 -14.00
N THR A 236 0.70 30.75 -12.90
CA THR A 236 1.28 30.68 -11.55
C THR A 236 2.06 29.38 -11.27
N ARG A 237 2.03 28.42 -12.20
CA ARG A 237 2.61 27.06 -12.03
C ARG A 237 3.71 26.77 -13.05
N LEU A 238 3.43 25.96 -14.07
CA LEU A 238 4.39 25.64 -15.13
C LEU A 238 4.25 26.55 -16.36
N ASN A 239 3.28 27.47 -16.35
CA ASN A 239 3.08 28.53 -17.35
C ASN A 239 3.23 28.03 -18.80
N ARG A 240 2.43 27.02 -19.14
CA ARG A 240 2.36 26.47 -20.51
C ARG A 240 1.33 27.25 -21.32
N ASP A 241 1.50 27.27 -22.63
CA ASP A 241 0.54 27.91 -23.54
C ASP A 241 -0.75 27.09 -23.62
N LEU A 242 -1.80 27.57 -22.95
CA LEU A 242 -3.16 26.99 -22.95
C LEU A 242 -4.13 27.76 -23.87
N SER A 243 -3.63 28.66 -24.73
CA SER A 243 -4.48 29.52 -25.57
C SER A 243 -5.12 28.80 -26.77
N GLY A 244 -4.73 27.55 -27.02
CA GLY A 244 -5.25 26.74 -28.13
C GLY A 244 -6.72 26.36 -27.93
N GLY A 245 -7.57 26.74 -28.88
CA GLY A 245 -8.97 26.28 -28.89
C GLY A 245 -9.09 24.80 -29.27
N PHE A 246 -10.22 24.18 -28.90
CA PHE A 246 -10.53 22.78 -29.24
C PHE A 246 -10.28 22.48 -30.72
N GLY A 247 -9.55 21.40 -30.99
CA GLY A 247 -9.19 20.97 -32.36
C GLY A 247 -8.02 21.71 -33.00
N SER A 248 -7.38 22.65 -32.31
CA SER A 248 -6.11 23.24 -32.76
C SER A 248 -4.91 22.34 -32.47
N GLU A 249 -3.81 22.52 -33.21
CA GLU A 249 -2.53 21.83 -32.98
C GLU A 249 -2.01 22.08 -31.55
N LYS A 250 -2.09 23.33 -31.08
CA LYS A 250 -1.71 23.69 -29.71
C LYS A 250 -2.53 22.94 -28.65
N TYR A 251 -3.83 22.78 -28.90
CA TYR A 251 -4.72 22.04 -28.01
C TYR A 251 -4.37 20.55 -28.03
N ALA A 252 -4.16 19.96 -29.20
CA ALA A 252 -3.74 18.56 -29.33
C ALA A 252 -2.42 18.29 -28.59
N MET A 253 -1.41 19.16 -28.73
CA MET A 253 -0.15 19.04 -27.99
C MET A 253 -0.35 19.08 -26.47
N GLU A 254 -1.23 19.95 -25.95
CA GLU A 254 -1.50 20.01 -24.52
C GLU A 254 -2.25 18.78 -24.00
N GLU A 255 -3.21 18.25 -24.76
CA GLU A 255 -3.87 16.98 -24.44
C GLU A 255 -2.85 15.83 -24.42
N LEU A 256 -1.90 15.78 -25.36
CA LEU A 256 -0.84 14.77 -25.37
C LEU A 256 0.03 14.86 -24.10
N ARG A 257 0.36 16.08 -23.67
CA ARG A 257 1.12 16.32 -22.43
C ARG A 257 0.35 15.86 -21.20
N ALA A 258 -0.91 16.27 -21.07
CA ALA A 258 -1.77 15.94 -19.93
C ALA A 258 -1.99 14.42 -19.83
N GLU A 259 -2.21 13.77 -20.98
CA GLU A 259 -2.42 12.33 -21.07
C GLU A 259 -1.17 11.53 -20.66
N ILE A 260 0.02 11.92 -21.15
CA ILE A 260 1.28 11.28 -20.71
C ILE A 260 1.55 11.58 -19.23
N ALA A 261 1.22 12.79 -18.76
CA ALA A 261 1.44 13.18 -17.37
C ALA A 261 0.56 12.39 -16.39
N SER A 262 -0.72 12.20 -16.71
CA SER A 262 -1.62 11.39 -15.88
C SER A 262 -1.18 9.93 -15.82
N ILE A 263 -0.66 9.36 -16.91
CA ILE A 263 -0.02 8.04 -16.89
C ILE A 263 1.17 8.01 -15.90
N PHE A 264 2.05 9.02 -15.96
CA PHE A 264 3.19 9.08 -15.04
C PHE A 264 2.77 9.25 -13.57
N MET A 265 1.69 10.00 -13.32
CA MET A 265 1.12 10.19 -11.98
C MET A 265 0.49 8.89 -11.47
N GLU A 266 -0.35 8.24 -12.27
CA GLU A 266 -0.97 6.93 -11.98
C GLU A 266 0.10 5.89 -11.62
N GLN A 267 1.16 5.79 -12.42
CA GLN A 267 2.30 4.92 -12.15
C GLN A 267 3.06 5.25 -10.86
N ASP A 268 3.10 6.54 -10.46
CA ASP A 268 3.74 6.93 -9.21
C ASP A 268 2.91 6.57 -7.99
N VAL A 269 1.58 6.78 -8.06
CA VAL A 269 0.65 6.48 -6.96
C VAL A 269 0.21 5.02 -6.89
N GLY A 270 0.48 4.24 -7.93
CA GLY A 270 0.13 2.81 -7.98
C GLY A 270 -1.32 2.57 -8.41
N ILE A 271 -1.85 3.40 -9.31
CA ILE A 271 -3.16 3.19 -9.94
C ILE A 271 -2.93 2.50 -11.28
N GLU A 272 -3.67 1.43 -11.54
CA GLU A 272 -3.66 0.76 -12.84
C GLU A 272 -4.48 1.56 -13.87
N ALA A 273 -3.98 1.64 -15.10
CA ALA A 273 -4.65 2.32 -16.19
C ALA A 273 -5.96 1.61 -16.54
N SER A 274 -7.07 2.36 -16.62
CA SER A 274 -8.39 1.82 -16.96
C SER A 274 -8.57 1.65 -18.47
N GLU A 275 -9.26 0.58 -18.90
CA GLU A 275 -9.56 0.30 -20.31
C GLU A 275 -10.52 1.34 -20.93
N GLY A 276 -11.39 1.96 -20.12
CA GLY A 276 -12.40 2.93 -20.56
C GLY A 276 -11.86 4.26 -21.08
N ARG A 277 -10.59 4.59 -20.76
CA ARG A 277 -9.90 5.83 -21.16
C ARG A 277 -9.78 6.00 -22.68
N LEU A 278 -9.72 4.89 -23.41
CA LEU A 278 -9.40 4.88 -24.84
C LEU A 278 -10.58 5.32 -25.74
N GLN A 279 -11.82 5.20 -25.29
CA GLN A 279 -13.00 5.52 -26.11
C GLN A 279 -13.23 7.03 -26.29
N ASN A 280 -12.81 7.85 -25.33
CA ASN A 280 -13.00 9.31 -25.40
C ASN A 280 -11.89 10.03 -26.19
N ASN A 281 -10.70 9.41 -26.32
CA ASN A 281 -9.51 10.05 -26.90
C ASN A 281 -9.29 9.74 -28.40
N ALA A 282 -10.21 9.00 -29.04
CA ALA A 282 -10.13 8.62 -30.46
C ALA A 282 -10.05 9.82 -31.42
N ALA A 283 -10.60 10.98 -31.05
CA ALA A 283 -10.53 12.19 -31.85
C ALA A 283 -9.12 12.80 -31.90
N TYR A 284 -8.40 12.78 -30.76
CA TYR A 284 -7.05 13.36 -30.64
C TYR A 284 -5.96 12.41 -31.13
N LEU A 285 -6.22 11.11 -31.04
CA LEU A 285 -5.38 10.03 -31.54
C LEU A 285 -4.87 10.27 -32.96
N GLN A 286 -5.75 10.72 -33.86
CA GLN A 286 -5.40 10.99 -35.25
C GLN A 286 -4.53 12.25 -35.39
N SER A 287 -4.88 13.36 -34.70
CA SER A 287 -4.08 14.58 -34.73
C SER A 287 -2.68 14.37 -34.15
N TRP A 288 -2.55 13.59 -33.06
CA TRP A 288 -1.24 13.26 -32.49
C TRP A 288 -0.40 12.41 -33.43
N LYS A 289 -1.02 11.43 -34.09
CA LYS A 289 -0.33 10.60 -35.06
C LYS A 289 0.21 11.43 -36.23
N GLU A 290 -0.55 12.40 -36.71
CA GLU A 290 -0.13 13.32 -37.76
C GLU A 290 1.01 14.23 -37.28
N GLU A 291 0.85 14.86 -36.12
CA GLU A 291 1.86 15.76 -35.54
C GLU A 291 3.18 15.05 -35.21
N ILE A 292 3.14 13.85 -34.63
CA ILE A 292 4.34 13.04 -34.33
C ILE A 292 5.03 12.57 -35.61
N LYS A 293 4.25 12.29 -36.66
CA LYS A 293 4.78 11.92 -37.97
C LYS A 293 5.47 13.11 -38.66
N GLU A 294 4.91 14.31 -38.53
CA GLU A 294 5.49 15.52 -39.10
C GLU A 294 6.71 16.00 -38.30
N ASN A 295 6.62 15.98 -36.98
CA ASN A 295 7.67 16.40 -36.08
C ASN A 295 7.85 15.42 -34.90
N PRO A 296 8.75 14.43 -35.04
CA PRO A 296 9.03 13.49 -33.94
C PRO A 296 9.55 14.15 -32.65
N ASN A 297 10.09 15.37 -32.72
CA ASN A 297 10.51 16.10 -31.51
C ASN A 297 9.32 16.60 -30.68
N ALA A 298 8.13 16.71 -31.27
CA ALA A 298 6.87 16.99 -30.57
C ALA A 298 6.65 15.98 -29.43
N LEU A 299 6.78 14.68 -29.73
CA LEU A 299 6.65 13.60 -28.75
C LEU A 299 7.66 13.75 -27.60
N PHE A 300 8.94 14.01 -27.90
CA PHE A 300 9.95 14.16 -26.86
C PHE A 300 9.73 15.39 -25.99
N THR A 301 9.19 16.46 -26.57
CA THR A 301 8.82 17.68 -25.86
C THR A 301 7.65 17.40 -24.93
N ALA A 302 6.60 16.75 -25.43
CA ALA A 302 5.45 16.34 -24.65
C ALA A 302 5.84 15.43 -23.47
N ILE A 303 6.71 14.43 -23.69
CA ILE A 303 7.23 13.56 -22.62
C ILE A 303 8.03 14.34 -21.58
N THR A 304 8.85 15.29 -22.02
CA THR A 304 9.67 16.11 -21.11
C THR A 304 8.79 17.01 -20.24
N ASP A 305 7.77 17.61 -20.84
CA ASP A 305 6.81 18.45 -20.11
C ASP A 305 5.94 17.59 -19.19
N ALA A 306 5.49 16.42 -19.62
CA ALA A 306 4.77 15.47 -18.78
C ALA A 306 5.58 15.02 -17.55
N ASP A 307 6.89 14.79 -17.69
CA ASP A 307 7.76 14.48 -16.55
C ASP A 307 7.85 15.65 -15.56
N LYS A 308 7.88 16.91 -16.04
CA LYS A 308 7.82 18.10 -15.19
C LYS A 308 6.48 18.20 -14.46
N ILE A 309 5.36 17.94 -15.15
CA ILE A 309 4.01 17.94 -14.57
C ILE A 309 3.94 16.91 -13.44
N ALA A 310 4.25 15.66 -13.72
CA ALA A 310 4.18 14.58 -12.74
C ALA A 310 5.11 14.84 -11.54
N LYS A 311 6.32 15.35 -11.80
CA LYS A 311 7.27 15.74 -10.74
C LYS A 311 6.71 16.87 -9.88
N TYR A 312 6.14 17.91 -10.48
CA TYR A 312 5.55 19.03 -9.76
C TYR A 312 4.44 18.56 -8.83
N VAL A 313 3.50 17.75 -9.35
CA VAL A 313 2.39 17.20 -8.55
C VAL A 313 2.90 16.31 -7.41
N SER A 314 3.84 15.40 -7.69
CA SER A 314 4.43 14.51 -6.67
C SER A 314 5.20 15.28 -5.59
N GLU A 315 5.91 16.35 -5.94
CA GLU A 315 6.60 17.21 -4.96
C GLU A 315 5.62 17.92 -4.03
N LYS A 316 4.49 18.40 -4.57
CA LYS A 316 3.41 19.00 -3.78
C LYS A 316 2.71 17.99 -2.87
N GLU A 317 2.38 16.80 -3.37
CA GLU A 317 1.83 15.71 -2.55
C GLU A 317 2.77 15.36 -1.39
N ARG A 318 4.06 15.18 -1.67
CA ARG A 318 5.03 14.88 -0.61
C ARG A 318 5.18 16.00 0.39
N ALA A 319 5.18 17.26 -0.05
CA ALA A 319 5.22 18.41 0.85
C ALA A 319 3.98 18.44 1.74
N TYR A 320 2.80 18.28 1.16
CA TYR A 320 1.53 18.22 1.89
C TYR A 320 1.52 17.07 2.90
N ARG A 321 1.93 15.87 2.49
CA ARG A 321 2.04 14.73 3.39
C ARG A 321 3.04 14.98 4.51
N ARG A 322 4.21 15.56 4.25
CA ARG A 322 5.15 15.93 5.32
C ARG A 322 4.60 16.98 6.28
N MET A 323 3.74 17.88 5.80
CA MET A 323 3.08 18.90 6.63
C MET A 323 1.91 18.31 7.43
N ASN A 324 1.23 17.30 6.91
CA ASN A 324 0.11 16.62 7.57
C ASN A 324 0.52 15.38 8.39
N ASP A 325 1.70 14.81 8.13
CA ASP A 325 2.36 13.75 8.91
C ASP A 325 3.20 14.35 10.06
N VAL A 326 2.96 15.62 10.43
CA VAL A 326 3.50 16.20 11.66
C VAL A 326 2.80 15.54 12.85
N GLN A 327 3.54 14.70 13.54
CA GLN A 327 3.12 14.05 14.77
C GLN A 327 3.39 15.00 15.93
N TYR A 328 2.31 15.56 16.45
CA TYR A 328 2.35 16.37 17.65
C TYR A 328 2.51 15.46 18.87
N TYR A 329 3.48 15.77 19.72
CA TYR A 329 3.64 15.11 21.01
C TYR A 329 3.75 16.15 22.13
N ALA A 330 3.27 15.80 23.31
CA ALA A 330 3.36 16.63 24.51
C ALA A 330 4.10 15.86 25.60
N ILE A 331 5.04 16.52 26.27
CA ILE A 331 5.68 16.00 27.48
C ILE A 331 4.87 16.50 28.68
N ILE A 332 4.35 15.57 29.48
CA ILE A 332 3.55 15.85 30.67
C ILE A 332 4.41 15.56 31.90
N GLU A 333 4.40 16.48 32.85
CA GLU A 333 4.91 16.28 34.20
C GLU A 333 3.79 15.76 35.09
N GLU A 334 3.92 14.52 35.58
CA GLU A 334 2.99 13.93 36.54
C GLU A 334 3.73 13.56 37.82
N THR A 335 3.01 13.54 38.94
CA THR A 335 3.54 13.01 40.20
C THR A 335 3.08 11.56 40.35
N ASN A 336 4.02 10.63 40.51
CA ASN A 336 3.71 9.21 40.63
C ASN A 336 3.06 8.87 42.00
N ALA A 337 2.61 7.63 42.19
CA ALA A 337 1.99 7.16 43.43
C ALA A 337 2.93 7.23 44.67
N TYR A 338 4.22 7.49 44.46
CA TYR A 338 5.25 7.64 45.48
C TYR A 338 5.65 9.12 45.72
N SER A 339 4.89 10.08 45.18
CA SER A 339 5.18 11.53 45.27
C SER A 339 6.43 12.01 44.53
N GLU A 340 6.93 11.25 43.55
CA GLU A 340 8.07 11.66 42.72
C GLU A 340 7.60 12.24 41.38
N GLN A 341 8.30 13.28 40.89
CA GLN A 341 8.06 13.85 39.59
C GLN A 341 8.49 12.88 38.49
N VAL A 342 7.60 12.62 37.54
CA VAL A 342 7.84 11.75 36.38
C VAL A 342 7.34 12.41 35.10
N TYR A 343 8.08 12.20 34.02
CA TYR A 343 7.81 12.71 32.68
C TYR A 343 7.20 11.61 31.81
N LYS A 344 6.14 11.95 31.08
CA LYS A 344 5.49 11.07 30.09
C LYS A 344 5.33 11.78 28.75
N CYS A 345 5.61 11.08 27.66
CA CYS A 345 5.35 11.57 26.31
C CYS A 345 3.98 11.06 25.83
N CYS A 346 3.13 11.97 25.37
CA CYS A 346 1.81 11.65 24.83
C CYS A 346 1.65 12.13 23.39
N ILE A 347 0.90 11.39 22.58
CA ILE A 347 0.49 11.69 21.21
C ILE A 347 -1.05 11.70 21.12
N CYS A 348 -1.62 12.34 20.10
CA CYS A 348 -3.03 12.17 19.76
C CYS A 348 -3.21 11.01 18.78
N ASP A 349 -4.25 10.19 18.99
CA ASP A 349 -4.68 9.21 18.00
C ASP A 349 -5.61 9.84 16.93
N GLU A 350 -5.97 9.04 15.92
CA GLU A 350 -6.87 9.45 14.82
C GLU A 350 -8.28 9.86 15.30
N GLU A 351 -8.67 9.49 16.52
CA GLU A 351 -9.94 9.87 17.16
C GLU A 351 -9.81 11.15 18.00
N GLY A 352 -8.60 11.71 18.12
CA GLY A 352 -8.28 12.91 18.89
C GLY A 352 -8.10 12.65 20.38
N GLU A 353 -7.95 11.40 20.82
CA GLU A 353 -7.65 11.04 22.20
C GLU A 353 -6.14 11.08 22.46
N VAL A 354 -5.75 11.72 23.57
CA VAL A 354 -4.35 11.80 24.01
C VAL A 354 -3.96 10.47 24.65
N LYS A 355 -2.99 9.77 24.05
CA LYS A 355 -2.45 8.48 24.51
C LYS A 355 -0.95 8.59 24.77
N PRO A 356 -0.41 7.85 25.76
CA PRO A 356 1.03 7.82 25.99
C PRO A 356 1.74 7.14 24.81
N LEU A 357 2.74 7.81 24.23
CA LEU A 357 3.60 7.24 23.18
C LEU A 357 4.49 6.13 23.75
N ILE A 358 4.95 6.32 25.00
CA ILE A 358 5.75 5.36 25.76
C ILE A 358 4.95 4.98 27.01
N ASN A 359 4.66 3.69 27.18
CA ASN A 359 3.77 3.18 28.24
C ASN A 359 4.34 3.32 29.68
N TYR A 360 5.57 3.79 29.83
CA TYR A 360 6.24 3.99 31.12
C TYR A 360 6.77 5.41 31.26
N ALA A 361 6.84 5.89 32.50
CA ALA A 361 7.25 7.25 32.84
C ALA A 361 8.72 7.29 33.25
N PHE A 362 9.38 8.42 33.02
CA PHE A 362 10.81 8.61 33.31
C PHE A 362 11.00 9.64 34.42
N ALA A 363 11.99 9.46 35.28
CA ALA A 363 12.32 10.42 36.33
C ALA A 363 13.07 11.67 35.81
N ASP A 364 13.59 11.60 34.58
CA ASP A 364 14.40 12.65 33.96
C ASP A 364 13.91 12.92 32.53
N ARG A 365 13.79 14.20 32.18
CA ARG A 365 13.36 14.67 30.86
C ARG A 365 14.38 14.29 29.78
N GLU A 366 15.69 14.37 30.07
CA GLU A 366 16.74 14.00 29.10
C GLU A 366 16.72 12.50 28.77
N ALA A 367 16.33 11.66 29.74
CA ALA A 367 16.17 10.23 29.53
C ALA A 367 14.96 9.90 28.64
N LEU A 368 13.86 10.64 28.80
CA LEU A 368 12.68 10.52 27.95
C LEU A 368 12.97 10.99 26.52
N GLU A 369 13.67 12.11 26.33
CA GLU A 369 14.02 12.65 25.01
C GLU A 369 14.88 11.66 24.20
N LYS A 370 15.84 10.99 24.84
CA LYS A 370 16.64 9.92 24.19
C LYS A 370 15.82 8.73 23.72
N GLU A 371 14.76 8.36 24.45
CA GLU A 371 13.87 7.28 24.05
C GLU A 371 12.90 7.73 22.96
N ILE A 372 12.44 8.98 22.99
CA ILE A 372 11.69 9.59 21.89
C ILE A 372 12.53 9.58 20.61
N ASP A 373 13.82 9.92 20.67
CA ASP A 373 14.69 9.91 19.49
C ASP A 373 14.87 8.50 18.90
N LYS A 374 14.96 7.46 19.73
CA LYS A 374 14.94 6.07 19.24
C LYS A 374 13.61 5.70 18.57
N VAL A 375 12.48 6.21 19.07
CA VAL A 375 11.17 6.00 18.45
C VAL A 375 11.08 6.71 17.10
N LYS A 376 11.64 7.92 16.97
CA LYS A 376 11.73 8.65 15.68
C LYS A 376 12.53 7.89 14.62
N GLU A 377 13.55 7.12 15.03
CA GLU A 377 14.38 6.32 14.12
C GLU A 377 13.73 5.00 13.64
N LEU A 378 12.58 4.60 14.19
CA LEU A 378 11.87 3.39 13.77
C LEU A 378 11.34 3.51 12.35
N ASP A 379 11.32 2.40 11.60
CA ASP A 379 10.81 2.35 10.22
C ASP A 379 9.37 2.87 10.05
N LEU A 380 8.57 2.80 11.11
CA LEU A 380 7.19 3.30 11.18
C LEU A 380 7.09 4.84 11.30
N TRP A 381 8.15 5.50 11.76
CA TRP A 381 8.15 6.92 12.15
C TRP A 381 9.26 7.76 11.51
N LYS A 382 10.25 7.12 10.85
CA LYS A 382 11.39 7.78 10.20
C LYS A 382 11.03 8.81 9.13
N ASP A 383 9.84 8.69 8.54
CA ASP A 383 9.34 9.59 7.49
C ASP A 383 8.40 10.68 8.04
N LYS A 384 8.14 10.67 9.36
CA LYS A 384 7.24 11.61 10.04
C LYS A 384 8.04 12.70 10.76
N THR A 385 7.48 13.91 10.77
CA THR A 385 8.05 15.06 11.47
C THR A 385 7.42 15.16 12.85
N PHE A 386 8.21 15.49 13.88
CA PHE A 386 7.72 15.54 15.25
C PHE A 386 7.85 16.95 15.80
N GLU A 387 6.78 17.46 16.40
CA GLU A 387 6.75 18.80 17.00
C GLU A 387 6.25 18.69 18.44
N GLU A 388 7.03 19.22 19.39
CA GLU A 388 6.63 19.31 20.79
C GLU A 388 5.63 20.46 20.94
N VAL A 389 4.44 20.15 21.43
CA VAL A 389 3.38 21.13 21.70
C VAL A 389 2.86 20.97 23.12
N SER A 390 2.16 21.99 23.63
CA SER A 390 1.49 21.87 24.93
C SER A 390 0.34 20.85 24.87
N ILE A 391 -0.07 20.30 26.02
CA ILE A 391 -1.18 19.33 26.08
C ILE A 391 -2.52 19.93 25.62
N GLU A 392 -2.69 21.24 25.76
CA GLU A 392 -3.88 21.98 25.33
C GLU A 392 -3.90 22.12 23.80
N GLU A 393 -2.77 22.51 23.20
CA GLU A 393 -2.61 22.55 21.74
C GLU A 393 -2.68 21.15 21.11
N LEU A 394 -2.17 20.12 21.78
CA LEU A 394 -2.27 18.72 21.35
C LEU A 394 -3.75 18.29 21.24
N ARG A 395 -4.57 18.68 22.22
CA ARG A 395 -6.02 18.42 22.23
C ARG A 395 -6.79 19.25 21.20
N GLU A 396 -6.36 20.48 20.93
CA GLU A 396 -6.98 21.33 19.88
C GLU A 396 -6.66 20.82 18.48
N LYS A 397 -5.40 20.47 18.21
CA LYS A 397 -4.98 19.91 16.92
C LYS A 397 -5.60 18.52 16.67
N GLY A 398 -5.79 17.71 17.72
CA GLY A 398 -6.56 16.45 17.63
C GLY A 398 -8.05 16.65 17.32
N LYS A 399 -8.66 17.76 17.74
CA LYS A 399 -10.06 18.11 17.40
C LYS A 399 -10.21 18.66 15.98
N ALA A 400 -9.20 19.37 15.47
CA ALA A 400 -9.20 19.95 14.12
C ALA A 400 -9.13 18.89 13.01
N GLY A 401 -8.63 17.68 13.31
CA GLY A 401 -8.67 16.51 12.42
C GLY A 401 -10.06 15.95 12.15
N LYS A 402 -11.12 16.46 12.82
CA LYS A 402 -12.52 16.21 12.47
C LYS A 402 -12.92 16.98 11.21
N VAL A 403 -12.32 16.68 10.07
CA VAL A 403 -12.99 16.94 8.80
C VAL A 403 -14.03 15.82 8.66
N GLU A 404 -15.30 16.21 8.50
CA GLU A 404 -16.39 15.28 8.19
C GLU A 404 -16.03 14.48 6.92
N GLN A 405 -15.39 13.33 7.10
CA GLN A 405 -15.56 12.24 6.16
C GLN A 405 -17.04 11.92 6.21
N GLU A 406 -17.77 12.32 5.16
CA GLU A 406 -19.07 11.74 4.88
C GLU A 406 -18.91 10.23 5.03
N LYS A 407 -19.54 9.70 6.07
CA LYS A 407 -19.55 8.27 6.34
C LYS A 407 -20.13 7.60 5.11
N SER A 408 -19.24 7.05 4.28
CA SER A 408 -19.57 5.96 3.38
C SER A 408 -20.44 5.00 4.17
N THR A 409 -21.63 4.71 3.67
CA THR A 409 -22.56 3.77 4.31
C THR A 409 -22.03 2.34 4.36
N GLU A 410 -20.86 2.07 3.78
CA GLU A 410 -20.08 0.86 4.02
C GLU A 410 -18.61 1.26 4.19
N TYR A 411 -18.24 1.58 5.43
CA TYR A 411 -16.85 1.60 5.87
C TYR A 411 -16.70 0.46 6.87
N ILE A 412 -16.12 -0.64 6.41
CA ILE A 412 -15.73 -1.75 7.27
C ILE A 412 -14.31 -1.43 7.73
N LYS A 413 -14.13 -1.29 9.05
CA LYS A 413 -12.86 -0.83 9.65
C LYS A 413 -11.71 -1.80 9.33
N PRO A 414 -10.44 -1.38 9.28
CA PRO A 414 -9.29 -2.28 9.22
C PRO A 414 -9.25 -3.32 10.36
N SER A 415 -9.80 -2.98 11.53
CA SER A 415 -10.04 -3.93 12.64
C SER A 415 -11.19 -4.91 12.37
N GLU A 416 -12.15 -4.54 11.52
CA GLU A 416 -13.16 -5.45 10.96
C GLU A 416 -12.63 -6.26 9.77
N LEU A 417 -11.67 -5.78 8.98
CA LEU A 417 -10.96 -6.59 7.96
C LEU A 417 -10.15 -7.71 8.61
N VAL A 418 -9.48 -7.42 9.72
CA VAL A 418 -8.87 -8.44 10.59
C VAL A 418 -9.94 -9.32 11.23
N ALA A 419 -11.11 -8.78 11.61
CA ALA A 419 -12.22 -9.61 12.09
C ALA A 419 -12.86 -10.47 10.97
N THR A 420 -12.84 -10.03 9.71
CA THR A 420 -13.34 -10.79 8.55
C THR A 420 -12.32 -11.77 8.02
N GLU A 421 -11.01 -11.52 8.14
CA GLU A 421 -9.96 -12.54 7.94
C GLU A 421 -9.97 -13.58 9.07
N VAL A 422 -10.25 -13.16 10.31
CA VAL A 422 -10.48 -14.07 11.44
C VAL A 422 -11.81 -14.82 11.30
N ALA A 423 -12.84 -14.22 10.69
CA ALA A 423 -14.11 -14.88 10.35
C ALA A 423 -14.01 -15.77 9.11
N ALA A 424 -13.15 -15.45 8.13
CA ALA A 424 -12.84 -16.30 6.99
C ALA A 424 -11.92 -17.48 7.41
N LYS A 425 -11.08 -17.29 8.44
CA LYS A 425 -10.43 -18.38 9.21
C LYS A 425 -11.37 -19.08 10.21
N ALA A 426 -12.64 -18.70 10.26
CA ALA A 426 -13.67 -19.38 11.04
C ALA A 426 -14.62 -20.22 10.15
N LEU A 427 -14.09 -20.81 9.09
CA LEU A 427 -14.71 -22.03 8.56
C LEU A 427 -14.68 -23.09 9.68
N PRO A 428 -15.79 -23.80 9.92
CA PRO A 428 -15.81 -24.90 10.89
C PRO A 428 -14.72 -25.91 10.49
N VAL A 429 -13.86 -26.29 11.43
CA VAL A 429 -12.87 -27.34 11.17
C VAL A 429 -13.65 -28.60 10.79
N SER A 430 -13.29 -29.23 9.66
CA SER A 430 -13.97 -30.45 9.21
C SER A 430 -13.94 -31.49 10.32
N MET A 431 -15.11 -32.08 10.61
CA MET A 431 -15.24 -33.17 11.60
C MET A 431 -14.76 -34.52 11.04
N GLU A 432 -14.31 -34.57 9.79
CA GLU A 432 -13.81 -35.77 9.14
C GLU A 432 -12.60 -36.34 9.88
N GLY A 433 -12.73 -37.56 10.42
CA GLY A 433 -11.72 -38.19 11.28
C GLY A 433 -11.70 -37.73 12.75
N ARG A 434 -12.69 -36.96 13.19
CA ARG A 434 -12.85 -36.43 14.56
C ARG A 434 -14.18 -36.91 15.19
N GLY A 435 -14.33 -36.74 16.51
CA GLY A 435 -15.49 -37.22 17.28
C GLY A 435 -15.20 -38.46 18.13
N SER A 436 -16.24 -39.07 18.71
CA SER A 436 -16.09 -40.25 19.59
C SER A 436 -15.37 -41.42 18.94
N GLU A 437 -15.47 -41.55 17.62
CA GLU A 437 -14.80 -42.60 16.83
C GLU A 437 -13.28 -42.43 16.77
N SER A 438 -12.77 -41.19 16.84
CA SER A 438 -11.34 -40.88 16.83
C SER A 438 -10.64 -41.14 18.18
N LEU A 439 -11.42 -41.31 19.25
CA LEU A 439 -10.91 -41.65 20.58
C LEU A 439 -10.66 -43.16 20.67
N THR A 440 -9.41 -43.56 20.91
CA THR A 440 -9.00 -44.98 20.97
C THR A 440 -9.18 -45.60 22.37
N ARG A 441 -9.32 -44.79 23.42
CA ARG A 441 -9.49 -45.25 24.81
C ARG A 441 -10.96 -45.26 25.22
N MET A 442 -11.45 -46.36 25.79
CA MET A 442 -12.83 -46.46 26.30
C MET A 442 -13.13 -45.42 27.38
N SER A 443 -12.17 -45.13 28.27
CA SER A 443 -12.31 -44.12 29.33
C SER A 443 -12.62 -42.72 28.77
N ASP A 444 -12.07 -42.39 27.60
CA ASP A 444 -12.21 -41.08 26.99
C ASP A 444 -13.59 -40.98 26.31
N ARG A 445 -14.05 -42.07 25.68
CA ARG A 445 -15.41 -42.18 25.11
C ARG A 445 -16.50 -42.12 26.18
N GLU A 446 -16.33 -42.81 27.30
CA GLU A 446 -17.27 -42.77 28.43
C GLU A 446 -17.33 -41.38 29.08
N THR A 447 -16.21 -40.67 29.12
CA THR A 447 -16.16 -39.30 29.67
C THR A 447 -16.84 -38.30 28.75
N LEU A 448 -16.66 -38.44 27.43
CA LEU A 448 -17.39 -37.64 26.44
C LEU A 448 -18.90 -37.94 26.48
N ALA A 449 -19.31 -39.21 26.54
CA ALA A 449 -20.71 -39.60 26.61
C ALA A 449 -21.41 -39.10 27.91
N ARG A 450 -20.68 -39.08 29.03
CA ARG A 450 -21.17 -38.46 30.28
C ARG A 450 -21.37 -36.95 30.14
N ALA A 451 -20.46 -36.26 29.46
CA ALA A 451 -20.58 -34.83 29.21
C ALA A 451 -21.77 -34.53 28.27
N GLU A 452 -21.91 -35.30 27.17
CA GLU A 452 -23.04 -35.20 26.24
C GLU A 452 -24.39 -35.48 26.93
N GLY A 453 -24.45 -36.51 27.77
CA GLY A 453 -25.64 -36.84 28.56
C GLY A 453 -26.00 -35.76 29.58
N TYR A 454 -25.01 -35.17 30.25
CA TYR A 454 -25.23 -34.09 31.22
C TYR A 454 -25.72 -32.80 30.54
N TYR A 455 -25.17 -32.47 29.38
CA TYR A 455 -25.57 -31.29 28.59
C TYR A 455 -26.64 -31.60 27.53
N ALA A 456 -27.32 -32.75 27.60
CA ALA A 456 -28.31 -33.15 26.58
C ALA A 456 -29.48 -32.16 26.40
N LYS A 457 -29.76 -31.32 27.41
CA LYS A 457 -30.77 -30.25 27.36
C LYS A 457 -30.22 -28.89 26.91
N ASP A 458 -28.90 -28.74 26.80
CA ASP A 458 -28.22 -27.50 26.41
C ASP A 458 -27.54 -27.68 25.04
N SER A 459 -28.18 -27.16 23.98
CA SER A 459 -27.66 -27.25 22.61
C SER A 459 -26.28 -26.61 22.45
N LYS A 460 -25.90 -25.71 23.37
CA LYS A 460 -24.61 -25.02 23.34
C LYS A 460 -23.42 -25.97 23.45
N PHE A 461 -23.53 -27.08 24.18
CA PHE A 461 -22.41 -28.03 24.27
C PHE A 461 -22.19 -28.76 22.95
N ALA A 462 -23.25 -29.25 22.31
CA ALA A 462 -23.17 -29.92 21.01
C ALA A 462 -22.70 -28.95 19.91
N ASP A 463 -23.21 -27.72 19.89
CA ASP A 463 -22.78 -26.70 18.95
C ASP A 463 -21.30 -26.33 19.14
N LEU A 464 -20.84 -26.19 20.39
CA LEU A 464 -19.43 -25.96 20.68
C LEU A 464 -18.56 -27.16 20.26
N TYR A 465 -18.99 -28.41 20.52
CA TYR A 465 -18.21 -29.60 20.20
C TYR A 465 -18.01 -29.82 18.70
N VAL A 466 -19.01 -29.48 17.88
CA VAL A 466 -18.93 -29.52 16.40
C VAL A 466 -18.08 -28.37 15.83
N GLY A 467 -17.64 -27.40 16.65
CA GLY A 467 -16.78 -26.31 16.24
C GLY A 467 -17.53 -25.01 15.87
N LYS A 468 -18.82 -24.88 16.20
CA LYS A 468 -19.53 -23.60 16.03
C LYS A 468 -19.12 -22.62 17.12
N ASN A 469 -18.90 -21.36 16.74
CA ASN A 469 -18.60 -20.30 17.69
C ASN A 469 -19.89 -19.78 18.33
N VAL A 470 -20.23 -20.30 19.52
CA VAL A 470 -21.44 -19.91 20.27
C VAL A 470 -21.16 -18.74 21.23
N MET A 471 -19.88 -18.40 21.48
CA MET A 471 -19.48 -17.27 22.34
C MET A 471 -18.94 -16.08 21.54
N LYS A 472 -18.82 -14.92 22.21
CA LYS A 472 -18.40 -13.63 21.63
C LYS A 472 -17.14 -13.72 20.75
N ASN A 473 -16.15 -14.53 21.14
CA ASN A 473 -14.90 -14.76 20.39
C ASN A 473 -14.56 -16.26 20.35
N ILE A 474 -13.73 -16.66 19.38
CA ILE A 474 -13.27 -18.05 19.16
C ILE A 474 -12.57 -18.62 20.40
N GLU A 475 -11.64 -17.86 20.96
CA GLU A 475 -10.88 -18.27 22.17
C GLU A 475 -11.82 -18.54 23.35
N ARG A 476 -12.89 -17.76 23.50
CA ARG A 476 -13.91 -18.01 24.54
C ARG A 476 -14.74 -19.26 24.27
N SER A 477 -14.99 -19.59 23.01
CA SER A 477 -15.65 -20.85 22.63
C SER A 477 -14.75 -22.05 22.92
N GLU A 478 -13.45 -21.94 22.62
CA GLU A 478 -12.41 -22.94 22.97
C GLU A 478 -12.31 -23.13 24.49
N SER A 479 -12.14 -22.04 25.27
CA SER A 479 -12.11 -22.10 26.74
C SER A 479 -13.43 -22.63 27.31
N GLY A 480 -14.56 -22.25 26.71
CA GLY A 480 -15.88 -22.65 27.16
C GLY A 480 -16.15 -24.15 26.96
N LEU A 481 -15.66 -24.75 25.88
CA LEU A 481 -15.71 -26.20 25.69
C LEU A 481 -14.72 -26.92 26.61
N MET A 482 -13.50 -26.39 26.72
CA MET A 482 -12.46 -26.94 27.60
C MET A 482 -12.92 -27.01 29.06
N LEU A 483 -13.55 -25.95 29.57
CA LEU A 483 -14.09 -25.90 30.94
C LEU A 483 -15.22 -26.90 31.16
N ARG A 484 -16.11 -27.09 30.17
CA ARG A 484 -17.22 -28.05 30.25
C ARG A 484 -16.72 -29.49 30.27
N LEU A 485 -15.70 -29.80 29.47
CA LEU A 485 -15.06 -31.12 29.46
C LEU A 485 -14.24 -31.36 30.74
N ALA A 486 -13.55 -30.33 31.27
CA ALA A 486 -12.76 -30.42 32.49
C ALA A 486 -13.57 -30.88 33.71
N MET A 487 -14.88 -30.60 33.75
CA MET A 487 -15.77 -31.08 34.82
C MET A 487 -15.81 -32.61 34.93
N PHE A 488 -15.59 -33.33 33.83
CA PHE A 488 -15.73 -34.79 33.76
C PHE A 488 -14.39 -35.55 33.73
N CYS A 489 -13.28 -34.87 33.44
CA CYS A 489 -11.94 -35.47 33.32
C CYS A 489 -11.16 -35.62 34.65
N GLY A 490 -11.75 -35.32 35.81
CA GLY A 490 -11.21 -35.71 37.12
C GLY A 490 -9.72 -35.41 37.38
N ASN A 491 -9.28 -34.15 37.22
CA ASN A 491 -7.87 -33.70 37.35
C ASN A 491 -6.86 -34.32 36.36
N ASP A 492 -7.29 -35.13 35.39
CA ASP A 492 -6.44 -35.61 34.29
C ASP A 492 -6.43 -34.60 33.12
N GLU A 493 -5.37 -33.78 33.07
CA GLU A 493 -5.15 -32.77 32.03
C GLU A 493 -4.87 -33.40 30.65
N GLU A 494 -4.24 -34.58 30.62
CA GLU A 494 -3.96 -35.27 29.36
C GLU A 494 -5.22 -35.87 28.75
N GLN A 495 -6.10 -36.45 29.58
CA GLN A 495 -7.41 -36.92 29.15
C GLN A 495 -8.27 -35.78 28.60
N LEU A 496 -8.25 -34.63 29.27
CA LEU A 496 -8.95 -33.43 28.81
C LEU A 496 -8.46 -32.98 27.43
N LEU A 497 -7.14 -32.93 27.21
CA LEU A 497 -6.56 -32.56 25.92
C LEU A 497 -6.89 -33.56 24.81
N ARG A 498 -6.88 -34.87 25.09
CA ARG A 498 -7.25 -35.89 24.10
C ARG A 498 -8.72 -35.76 23.67
N ILE A 499 -9.62 -35.55 24.62
CA ILE A 499 -11.04 -35.35 24.32
C ILE A 499 -11.25 -34.03 23.58
N PHE A 500 -10.56 -32.95 23.96
CA PHE A 500 -10.67 -31.67 23.26
C PHE A 500 -10.15 -31.74 21.81
N LYS A 501 -9.06 -32.49 21.55
CA LYS A 501 -8.53 -32.74 20.19
C LYS A 501 -9.53 -33.46 19.27
N SER A 502 -10.46 -34.22 19.83
CA SER A 502 -11.54 -34.85 19.07
C SER A 502 -12.66 -33.88 18.64
N SER A 503 -12.63 -32.63 19.11
CA SER A 503 -13.67 -31.62 18.80
C SER A 503 -13.31 -30.75 17.59
N GLY A 504 -14.32 -30.07 17.04
CA GLY A 504 -14.16 -29.07 15.99
C GLY A 504 -13.58 -27.74 16.47
N GLN A 505 -13.40 -27.53 17.79
CA GLN A 505 -12.76 -26.34 18.35
C GLN A 505 -11.22 -26.44 18.37
N TYR A 506 -10.68 -27.66 18.26
CA TYR A 506 -9.24 -27.84 18.19
C TYR A 506 -8.74 -27.51 16.78
N ARG A 507 -7.84 -26.54 16.67
CA ARG A 507 -7.25 -26.11 15.40
C ARG A 507 -5.77 -26.49 15.34
N ASP A 508 -5.38 -27.16 14.25
CA ASP A 508 -4.02 -27.67 14.02
C ASP A 508 -3.00 -26.57 13.73
N ASP A 509 -3.45 -25.36 13.38
CA ASP A 509 -2.62 -24.17 13.12
C ASP A 509 -2.11 -23.49 14.40
N LYS A 510 -2.72 -23.76 15.56
CA LYS A 510 -2.30 -23.21 16.85
C LYS A 510 -1.28 -24.11 17.56
N PRO A 511 -0.25 -23.55 18.23
CA PRO A 511 0.76 -24.33 18.93
C PRO A 511 0.15 -25.14 20.08
N ASN A 512 0.52 -26.42 20.20
CA ASN A 512 0.04 -27.33 21.28
C ASN A 512 0.19 -26.73 22.70
N ALA A 513 1.21 -25.89 22.93
CA ALA A 513 1.45 -25.20 24.20
C ALA A 513 0.28 -24.29 24.62
N TYR A 514 -0.44 -23.71 23.67
CA TYR A 514 -1.61 -22.88 23.94
C TYR A 514 -2.73 -23.71 24.58
N TYR A 515 -3.07 -24.87 23.99
CA TYR A 515 -4.12 -25.73 24.52
C TYR A 515 -3.73 -26.38 25.85
N MET A 516 -2.45 -26.71 26.04
CA MET A 516 -1.94 -27.18 27.34
C MET A 516 -2.16 -26.15 28.45
N LYS A 517 -1.82 -24.88 28.19
CA LYS A 517 -2.08 -23.79 29.13
C LYS A 517 -3.57 -23.66 29.42
N LEU A 518 -4.41 -23.71 28.38
CA LEU A 518 -5.86 -23.59 28.52
C LEU A 518 -6.49 -24.74 29.32
N ALA A 519 -5.99 -25.97 29.14
CA ALA A 519 -6.42 -27.15 29.89
C ALA A 519 -6.08 -27.01 31.39
N SER A 520 -4.86 -26.56 31.71
CA SER A 520 -4.43 -26.35 33.09
C SER A 520 -5.21 -25.23 33.78
N GLU A 521 -5.45 -24.11 33.08
CA GLU A 521 -6.28 -23.01 33.58
C GLU A 521 -7.72 -23.48 33.84
N SER A 522 -8.32 -24.20 32.89
CA SER A 522 -9.69 -24.73 33.03
C SER A 522 -9.80 -25.69 34.22
N MET A 523 -8.81 -26.56 34.41
CA MET A 523 -8.77 -27.48 35.56
C MET A 523 -8.60 -26.74 36.89
N LYS A 524 -7.75 -25.70 36.93
CA LYS A 524 -7.60 -24.85 38.10
C LYS A 524 -8.93 -24.17 38.47
N THR A 525 -9.65 -23.63 37.49
CA THR A 525 -10.96 -23.01 37.73
C THR A 525 -12.00 -24.01 38.25
N ILE A 526 -12.03 -25.25 37.72
CA ILE A 526 -12.91 -26.30 38.25
C ILE A 526 -12.54 -26.67 39.69
N ARG A 527 -11.25 -26.75 40.03
CA ARG A 527 -10.80 -27.02 41.42
C ARG A 527 -11.25 -25.91 42.36
N GLU A 528 -11.08 -24.65 41.97
CA GLU A 528 -11.51 -23.49 42.75
C GLU A 528 -13.03 -23.47 42.94
N MET A 529 -13.81 -23.78 41.89
CA MET A 529 -15.26 -23.90 41.97
C MET A 529 -15.71 -25.06 42.87
N ARG A 530 -15.05 -26.22 42.81
CA ARG A 530 -15.37 -27.34 43.72
C ARG A 530 -15.02 -27.01 45.17
N GLY A 531 -13.89 -26.31 45.39
CA GLY A 531 -13.46 -25.85 46.70
C GLY A 531 -14.41 -24.81 47.30
N SER A 532 -14.91 -23.87 46.50
CA SER A 532 -15.87 -22.86 46.96
C SER A 532 -17.26 -23.46 47.24
N ILE A 533 -17.70 -24.44 46.44
CA ILE A 533 -18.95 -25.18 46.69
C ILE A 533 -18.84 -26.02 47.97
N ALA A 534 -17.70 -26.69 48.20
CA ALA A 534 -17.45 -27.45 49.43
C ALA A 534 -17.42 -26.54 50.66
N ALA A 535 -16.74 -25.39 50.58
CA ALA A 535 -16.71 -24.39 51.66
C ALA A 535 -18.08 -23.76 51.92
N ALA A 536 -18.90 -23.57 50.88
CA ALA A 536 -20.28 -23.09 51.02
C ALA A 536 -21.22 -24.14 51.62
N GLN A 537 -20.97 -25.44 51.38
CA GLN A 537 -21.69 -26.54 52.03
C GLN A 537 -21.27 -26.75 53.49
N GLU A 538 -19.99 -26.52 53.84
CA GLU A 538 -19.51 -26.58 55.24
C GLU A 538 -19.99 -25.40 56.09
N ASN A 539 -20.16 -24.21 55.53
CA ASN A 539 -20.70 -23.04 56.23
C ASN A 539 -22.21 -23.11 56.50
N ASN A 540 -22.94 -24.03 55.86
CA ASN A 540 -24.36 -24.32 56.13
C ASN A 540 -24.49 -25.63 56.92
N GLY A 541 -24.24 -25.58 58.22
CA GLY A 541 -24.27 -26.74 59.12
C GLY A 541 -25.64 -27.45 59.21
N PHE A 542 -25.75 -28.60 58.54
CA PHE A 542 -26.53 -29.83 58.84
C PHE A 542 -27.93 -29.76 59.53
N THR A 543 -28.95 -30.27 58.82
CA THR A 543 -29.93 -31.22 59.41
C THR A 543 -30.17 -32.41 58.49
N LYS A 544 -29.99 -33.62 59.06
CA LYS A 544 -30.23 -34.93 58.47
C LYS A 544 -31.74 -35.24 58.48
N GLY A 545 -32.29 -35.80 57.39
CA GLY A 545 -33.69 -36.26 57.38
C GLY A 545 -34.11 -37.17 56.21
N LYS A 546 -33.89 -38.49 56.40
CA LYS A 546 -34.61 -39.67 55.84
C LYS A 546 -34.49 -40.10 54.36
N ILE A 547 -33.60 -41.08 54.16
CA ILE A 547 -33.83 -42.51 53.77
C ILE A 547 -34.76 -42.81 52.58
N GLY A 548 -34.17 -43.49 51.59
CA GLY A 548 -34.84 -44.37 50.64
C GLY A 548 -33.85 -45.36 49.99
N ILE A 549 -33.37 -46.34 50.76
CA ILE A 549 -32.67 -47.51 50.21
C ILE A 549 -33.72 -48.39 49.54
N ASN A 550 -33.51 -48.76 48.28
CA ASN A 550 -33.87 -50.10 47.84
C ASN A 550 -32.97 -50.56 46.69
N SER A 551 -31.93 -51.30 47.07
CA SER A 551 -31.39 -52.39 46.27
C SER A 551 -32.47 -53.48 46.10
N LYS A 552 -32.59 -54.07 44.92
CA LYS A 552 -32.80 -55.52 44.76
C LYS A 552 -32.65 -55.93 43.31
N ARG A 553 -31.87 -57.00 43.13
CA ARG A 553 -31.98 -58.10 42.15
C ARG A 553 -32.21 -57.78 40.68
#